data_AF-A0A0Q7UB73-F1
#
_entry.id   AF-A0A0Q7UB73-F1
#
_cell.length_a   1.000
_cell.length_b   1.000
_cell.length_c   1.000
_cell.angle_alpha   90.00
_cell.angle_beta   90.00
_cell.angle_gamma   90.00
#
_symmetry.space_group_name_H-M   'P 1'
#
loop_
_entity.id
_entity.type
_entity.pdbx_description
1 polymer ?
#
loop_
_entity_poly.entity_id
_entity_poly.type
_entity_poly.pdbx_seq_one_letter_code
_entity_poly.pdbx_strand_id
1 'polypeptide(L)'
;MAAGGRGSAKERAEREARERARRYEARVQLHEQQRRRRRRDNVVATIAAALIVGAAVGGQALFYGVGPGAVAPSPTAPVTTPGPTAIPAPTGTPAPAETPAPTETPAG
;
A
#
# COMPACT_ATOMS: atom_id res chain seq x y z
N MET A 1 14.95 63.32 54.00
CA MET A 1 15.39 62.74 52.71
C MET A 1 14.47 61.57 52.39
N ALA A 2 13.60 61.72 51.38
CA ALA A 2 12.44 60.87 51.16
C ALA A 2 12.78 59.59 50.37
N ALA A 3 12.61 58.43 51.01
CA ALA A 3 12.82 57.11 50.39
C ALA A 3 11.52 56.45 49.85
N GLY A 4 10.43 57.22 49.67
CA GLY A 4 9.09 56.66 49.37
C GLY A 4 8.69 56.51 47.89
N GLY A 5 9.46 57.03 46.94
CA GLY A 5 9.02 57.16 45.54
C GLY A 5 9.13 55.90 44.67
N ARG A 6 10.03 54.97 44.99
CA ARG A 6 10.33 53.81 44.11
C ARG A 6 9.51 52.57 44.41
N GLY A 7 9.08 52.37 45.66
CA GLY A 7 8.21 51.26 46.05
C GLY A 7 6.77 51.44 45.52
N SER A 8 6.25 52.66 45.60
CA SER A 8 4.88 52.99 45.18
C SER A 8 4.67 52.95 43.66
N ALA A 9 5.68 53.32 42.87
CA ALA A 9 5.64 53.18 41.41
C ALA A 9 5.65 51.71 40.97
N LYS A 10 6.44 50.86 41.66
CA LYS A 10 6.44 49.42 41.44
C LYS A 10 5.11 48.77 41.84
N GLU A 11 4.54 49.11 42.99
CA GLU A 11 3.22 48.61 43.40
C GLU A 11 2.10 49.03 42.44
N ARG A 12 2.14 50.27 41.92
CA ARG A 12 1.18 50.74 40.91
C ARG A 12 1.34 49.97 39.60
N ALA A 13 2.57 49.77 39.13
CA ALA A 13 2.85 48.96 37.95
C ALA A 13 2.42 47.49 38.13
N GLU A 14 2.61 46.92 39.32
CA GLU A 14 2.21 45.55 39.64
C GLU A 14 0.67 45.39 39.68
N ARG A 15 -0.04 46.39 40.23
CA ARG A 15 -1.52 46.43 40.19
C ARG A 15 -2.03 46.54 38.75
N GLU A 16 -1.43 47.42 37.95
CA GLU A 16 -1.81 47.61 36.56
C GLU A 16 -1.49 46.36 35.70
N ALA A 17 -0.39 45.67 35.98
CA ALA A 17 -0.04 44.39 35.35
C ALA A 17 -1.05 43.29 35.70
N ARG A 18 -1.49 43.20 36.97
CA ARG A 18 -2.53 42.24 37.40
C ARG A 18 -3.88 42.54 36.75
N GLU A 19 -4.24 43.80 36.56
CA GLU A 19 -5.46 44.19 35.86
C GLU A 19 -5.42 43.85 34.36
N ARG A 20 -4.27 44.05 33.70
CA ARG A 20 -4.07 43.60 32.33
C ARG A 20 -4.13 42.08 32.24
N ALA A 21 -3.49 41.36 33.16
CA ALA A 21 -3.49 39.89 33.20
C ALA A 21 -4.90 39.31 33.27
N ARG A 22 -5.79 39.83 34.14
CA ARG A 22 -7.20 39.36 34.21
C ARG A 22 -7.96 39.56 32.91
N ARG A 23 -7.75 40.70 32.22
CA ARG A 23 -8.38 40.96 30.91
C ARG A 23 -7.86 40.03 29.82
N TYR A 24 -6.59 39.64 29.87
CA TYR A 24 -6.00 38.67 28.95
C TYR A 24 -6.48 37.24 29.25
N GLU A 25 -6.55 36.83 30.51
CA GLU A 25 -7.03 35.51 30.91
C GLU A 25 -8.45 35.23 30.43
N ALA A 26 -9.36 36.20 30.55
CA ALA A 26 -10.73 36.06 30.07
C ALA A 26 -10.80 35.76 28.55
N ARG A 27 -9.93 36.38 27.75
CA ARG A 27 -9.87 36.15 26.29
C ARG A 27 -9.24 34.81 25.93
N VAL A 28 -8.22 34.39 26.68
CA VAL A 28 -7.54 33.10 26.48
C VAL A 28 -8.46 31.94 26.83
N GLN A 29 -9.19 32.02 27.95
CA GLN A 29 -10.12 30.97 28.38
C GLN A 29 -11.21 30.68 27.34
N LEU A 30 -11.76 31.72 26.68
CA LEU A 30 -12.75 31.52 25.61
C LEU A 30 -12.17 30.80 24.39
N HIS A 31 -10.94 31.15 23.97
CA HIS A 31 -10.27 30.49 22.84
C HIS A 31 -9.91 29.03 23.16
N GLU A 32 -9.41 28.77 24.36
CA GLU A 32 -9.05 27.42 24.79
C GLU A 32 -10.27 26.49 24.89
N GLN A 33 -11.39 26.99 25.42
CA GLN A 33 -12.63 26.21 25.48
C GLN A 33 -13.13 25.80 24.09
N GLN A 34 -13.12 26.72 23.12
CA GLN A 34 -13.53 26.42 21.75
C GLN A 34 -12.58 25.41 21.09
N ARG A 35 -11.26 25.59 21.27
CA ARG A 35 -10.24 24.67 20.74
C ARG A 35 -10.35 23.28 21.36
N ARG A 36 -10.68 23.18 22.65
CA ARG A 36 -10.83 21.91 23.37
C ARG A 36 -12.06 21.13 22.90
N ARG A 37 -13.17 21.80 22.58
CA ARG A 37 -14.36 21.17 21.98
C ARG A 37 -14.04 20.58 20.61
N ARG A 38 -13.48 21.41 19.70
CA ARG A 38 -13.10 20.95 18.35
C ARG A 38 -12.09 19.80 18.37
N ARG A 39 -11.11 19.83 19.28
CA ARG A 39 -10.16 18.72 19.43
C ARG A 39 -10.84 17.44 19.88
N ARG A 40 -11.77 17.51 20.85
CA ARG A 40 -12.55 16.34 21.28
C ARG A 40 -13.41 15.80 20.14
N ASP A 41 -14.13 16.67 19.46
CA ASP A 41 -15.01 16.28 18.35
C ASP A 41 -14.21 15.69 17.18
N ASN A 42 -13.08 16.30 16.81
CA ASN A 42 -12.20 15.77 15.78
C ASN A 42 -11.62 14.39 16.17
N VAL A 43 -11.19 14.21 17.42
CA VAL A 43 -10.68 12.91 17.91
C VAL A 43 -11.79 11.86 17.85
N VAL A 44 -13.00 12.17 18.31
CA VAL A 44 -14.14 11.25 18.24
C VAL A 44 -14.49 10.93 16.79
N ALA A 45 -14.51 11.92 15.90
CA ALA A 45 -14.74 11.72 14.48
C ALA A 45 -13.66 10.84 13.83
N THR A 46 -12.39 11.05 14.16
CA THR A 46 -11.29 10.20 13.66
C THR A 46 -11.42 8.76 14.15
N ILE A 47 -11.75 8.55 15.43
CA ILE A 47 -11.96 7.20 15.98
C ILE A 47 -13.15 6.53 15.30
N ALA A 48 -14.29 7.23 15.17
CA ALA A 48 -15.47 6.71 14.50
C ALA A 48 -15.19 6.35 13.03
N ALA A 49 -14.50 7.23 12.30
CA ALA A 49 -14.09 6.97 10.92
C ALA A 49 -13.15 5.75 10.83
N ALA A 50 -12.17 5.65 11.72
CA ALA A 50 -11.25 4.52 11.76
C ALA A 50 -11.97 3.20 12.03
N LEU A 51 -12.98 3.19 12.92
CA LEU A 51 -13.80 2.01 13.18
C LEU A 51 -14.62 1.59 11.95
N ILE A 52 -15.25 2.54 11.25
CA ILE A 52 -16.03 2.26 10.04
C ILE A 52 -15.13 1.69 8.94
N VAL A 53 -14.00 2.34 8.68
CA VAL A 53 -13.03 1.89 7.66
C VAL A 53 -12.45 0.53 8.05
N GLY A 54 -12.05 0.35 9.32
CA GLY A 54 -11.54 -0.90 9.84
C GLY A 54 -12.55 -2.05 9.72
N ALA A 55 -13.83 -1.79 10.03
CA ALA A 55 -14.89 -2.77 9.87
C ALA A 55 -15.14 -3.12 8.41
N ALA A 56 -15.09 -2.15 7.49
CA ALA A 56 -15.25 -2.41 6.06
C ALA A 56 -14.11 -3.27 5.50
N VAL A 57 -12.86 -2.89 5.79
CA VAL A 57 -11.68 -3.63 5.33
C VAL A 57 -11.61 -5.02 5.97
N GLY A 58 -11.83 -5.10 7.29
CA GLY A 58 -11.86 -6.37 8.02
C GLY A 58 -12.99 -7.28 7.54
N GLY A 59 -14.18 -6.72 7.32
CA GLY A 59 -15.33 -7.43 6.76
C GLY A 59 -15.07 -7.96 5.35
N GLN A 60 -14.47 -7.15 4.47
CA GLN A 60 -14.05 -7.59 3.13
C GLN A 60 -13.01 -8.70 3.23
N ALA A 61 -11.97 -8.53 4.04
CA ALA A 61 -10.92 -9.54 4.21
C ALA A 61 -11.48 -10.87 4.71
N LEU A 62 -12.42 -10.85 5.67
CA LEU A 62 -13.10 -12.06 6.15
C LEU A 62 -13.99 -12.67 5.05
N PHE A 63 -14.78 -11.84 4.35
CA PHE A 63 -15.71 -12.29 3.32
C PHE A 63 -15.01 -12.95 2.12
N TYR A 64 -13.90 -12.38 1.66
CA TYR A 64 -13.11 -12.90 0.53
C TYR A 64 -12.01 -13.88 0.94
N GLY A 65 -11.60 -13.90 2.21
CA GLY A 65 -10.57 -14.82 2.69
C GLY A 65 -11.13 -16.16 3.15
N VAL A 66 -12.22 -16.14 3.92
CA VAL A 66 -12.78 -17.35 4.57
C VAL A 66 -14.30 -17.48 4.35
N GLY A 67 -14.92 -16.41 3.84
CA GLY A 67 -16.35 -16.31 3.61
C GLY A 67 -16.76 -16.74 2.20
N PRO A 68 -18.06 -16.57 1.86
CA PRO A 68 -18.64 -17.06 0.61
C PRO A 68 -18.15 -16.32 -0.65
N GLY A 69 -17.41 -15.21 -0.50
CA GLY A 69 -16.72 -14.54 -1.60
C GLY A 69 -15.35 -15.12 -1.92
N ALA A 70 -14.86 -16.11 -1.16
CA ALA A 70 -13.52 -16.66 -1.36
C ALA A 70 -13.37 -17.30 -2.74
N VAL A 71 -12.33 -16.88 -3.46
CA VAL A 71 -12.00 -17.43 -4.79
C VAL A 71 -11.48 -18.85 -4.59
N ALA A 72 -12.08 -19.81 -5.30
CA ALA A 72 -11.63 -21.19 -5.25
C ALA A 72 -10.15 -21.29 -5.70
N PRO A 73 -9.31 -22.10 -5.03
CA PRO A 73 -7.93 -22.28 -5.46
C PRO A 73 -7.90 -22.84 -6.88
N SER A 74 -7.16 -22.17 -7.76
CA SER A 74 -6.99 -22.62 -9.14
C SER A 74 -6.27 -23.98 -9.15
N PRO A 75 -6.74 -24.97 -9.95
CA PRO A 75 -6.07 -26.25 -10.04
C PRO A 75 -4.65 -26.05 -10.58
N THR A 76 -3.67 -26.58 -9.86
CA THR A 76 -2.30 -26.68 -10.36
C THR A 76 -2.29 -27.62 -11.56
N ALA A 77 -1.80 -27.16 -12.71
CA ALA A 77 -1.65 -27.99 -13.89
C ALA A 77 -0.73 -29.20 -13.56
N PRO A 78 -1.07 -30.41 -14.03
CA PRO A 78 -0.21 -31.56 -13.81
C PRO A 78 1.16 -31.32 -14.45
N VAL A 79 2.22 -31.63 -13.69
CA VAL A 79 3.59 -31.62 -14.22
C VAL A 79 3.67 -32.67 -15.34
N THR A 80 3.84 -32.20 -16.57
CA THR A 80 4.07 -33.09 -17.71
C THR A 80 5.50 -33.63 -17.63
N THR A 81 5.63 -34.94 -17.43
CA THR A 81 6.92 -35.62 -17.59
C THR A 81 7.26 -35.65 -19.09
N PRO A 82 8.45 -35.20 -19.53
CA PRO A 82 8.82 -35.28 -20.93
C PRO A 82 8.82 -36.75 -21.40
N GLY A 83 8.11 -37.01 -22.50
CA GLY A 83 8.04 -38.34 -23.11
C GLY A 83 9.37 -38.77 -23.75
N PRO A 84 9.54 -40.07 -24.04
CA PRO A 84 10.77 -40.59 -24.64
C PRO A 84 11.03 -39.93 -26.01
N THR A 85 12.25 -39.43 -26.20
CA THR A 85 12.71 -38.91 -27.48
C THR A 85 12.90 -40.08 -28.46
N ALA A 86 12.23 -40.02 -29.61
CA ALA A 86 12.40 -41.01 -30.67
C ALA A 86 13.82 -40.93 -31.26
N ILE A 87 14.49 -42.07 -31.34
CA ILE A 87 15.77 -42.20 -32.04
C ILE A 87 15.48 -42.22 -33.55
N PRO A 88 16.14 -41.37 -34.37
CA PRO A 88 15.93 -41.38 -35.81
C PRO A 88 16.36 -42.74 -36.41
N ALA A 89 15.54 -43.26 -37.31
CA ALA A 89 15.84 -44.49 -38.03
C ALA A 89 17.06 -44.28 -38.96
N PRO A 90 17.93 -45.30 -39.12
CA PRO A 90 19.06 -45.20 -40.05
C PRO A 90 18.54 -45.02 -41.48
N THR A 91 18.99 -43.97 -42.16
CA THR A 91 18.74 -43.77 -43.58
C THR A 91 19.46 -44.87 -44.37
N GLY A 92 18.69 -45.63 -45.16
CA GLY A 92 19.21 -46.75 -45.94
C GLY A 92 20.34 -46.34 -46.89
N THR A 93 21.36 -47.19 -46.98
CA THR A 93 22.49 -47.10 -47.91
C THR A 93 22.00 -46.92 -49.36
N PRO A 94 22.54 -45.96 -50.14
CA PRO A 94 22.14 -45.80 -51.53
C PRO A 94 22.55 -47.03 -52.36
N ALA A 95 21.68 -47.44 -53.28
CA ALA A 95 21.93 -48.56 -54.20
C ALA A 95 23.06 -48.24 -55.20
N PRO A 96 23.85 -49.22 -55.65
CA PRO A 96 24.90 -49.00 -56.65
C PRO A 96 24.28 -48.54 -57.98
N ALA A 97 24.88 -47.53 -58.61
CA ALA A 97 24.47 -47.05 -59.93
C ALA A 97 24.81 -48.08 -61.01
N GLU A 98 23.82 -48.46 -61.84
CA GLU A 98 24.05 -49.32 -62.99
C GLU A 98 24.86 -48.58 -64.07
N THR A 99 25.88 -49.26 -64.61
CA THR A 99 26.71 -48.78 -65.72
C THR A 99 25.97 -49.03 -67.05
N PRO A 100 25.81 -48.04 -67.95
CA PRO A 100 25.11 -48.26 -69.21
C PRO A 100 25.93 -49.15 -70.16
N ALA A 101 25.25 -50.09 -70.83
CA ALA A 101 25.84 -50.99 -71.84
C ALA A 101 26.09 -50.25 -73.18
N PRO A 102 27.11 -50.63 -73.97
CA PRO A 102 27.42 -49.99 -75.25
C PRO A 102 26.43 -50.35 -76.36
N THR A 103 26.02 -49.34 -77.13
CA THR A 103 25.17 -49.43 -78.33
C THR A 103 25.85 -50.20 -79.47
N GLU A 104 25.25 -51.29 -79.94
CA GLU A 104 25.68 -51.95 -81.17
C GLU A 104 25.24 -51.15 -82.42
N THR A 105 26.20 -50.90 -83.31
CA THR A 105 26.00 -50.27 -84.63
C THR A 105 25.75 -51.38 -85.67
N PRO A 106 24.63 -51.38 -86.42
CA PRO A 106 24.46 -52.33 -87.51
C PRO A 106 25.14 -51.81 -88.78
N ALA A 107 25.97 -52.66 -89.38
CA ALA A 107 26.60 -52.46 -90.67
C ALA A 107 25.91 -53.34 -91.72
N GLY A 108 25.65 -52.77 -92.91
CA GLY A 108 25.22 -53.51 -94.11
C GLY A 108 23.91 -53.03 -94.69
#